data_AF-A0A1J1HKS9-F1
#
_entry.id   AF-A0A1J1HKS9-F1
#
_cell.length_a   1.000
_cell.length_b   1.000
_cell.length_c   1.000
_cell.angle_alpha   90.00
_cell.angle_beta   90.00
_cell.angle_gamma   90.00
#
_symmetry.space_group_name_H-M   'P 1'
#
loop_
_entity.id
_entity.type
_entity.pdbx_description
1 polymer ?
#
loop_
_entity_poly.entity_id
_entity_poly.type
_entity_poly.pdbx_seq_one_letter_code
_entity_poly.pdbx_strand_id
1 'polypeptide(L)'
;MSQSILPECVFPSKFQSKKIVNKRFRKSKNHIERSECRVDTNVQNVDFYKSRYQQSIDSYEDFNSMKASDLKQRIAEMLKIKSTVSSELRELESKRQKLQSDISSYNSKIDELKQELSRQQTELNRLKISVEQAQVAQREAVLRNTPELALPNALYPNSLPKIYKPPSSKDFLRCKLSTCFDHSRCSITSSFPVYLYDPDTTFVNNNGYEIDGFLKTTIKQTLGYNAHLTKDPKIACVFLVLVGEALSEQEVLRNNRYANTVDIKFLT
;
A
#
# COMPACT_ATOMS: atom_id res chain seq x y z
N MET A 1 -18.16 -36.92 13.97
CA MET A 1 -17.63 -35.55 13.74
C MET A 1 -16.27 -35.72 13.09
N SER A 2 -16.18 -35.66 11.75
CA SER A 2 -15.68 -34.49 10.98
C SER A 2 -14.26 -34.11 11.42
N GLN A 3 -13.18 -34.21 10.62
CA GLN A 3 -12.92 -33.59 9.31
C GLN A 3 -11.48 -34.01 8.86
N SER A 4 -11.29 -34.50 7.63
CA SER A 4 -10.65 -33.83 6.46
C SER A 4 -9.11 -33.65 6.45
N ILE A 5 -8.46 -34.53 5.68
CA ILE A 5 -7.41 -34.35 4.64
C ILE A 5 -6.63 -33.02 4.55
N LEU A 6 -5.29 -33.11 4.56
CA LEU A 6 -4.36 -32.42 3.66
C LEU A 6 -3.08 -33.28 3.49
N PRO A 7 -2.58 -33.57 2.27
CA PRO A 7 -1.23 -34.09 2.10
C PRO A 7 -0.21 -33.00 1.74
N GLU A 8 0.95 -33.11 2.38
CA GLU A 8 2.20 -32.41 2.09
C GLU A 8 2.69 -32.67 0.66
N CYS A 9 3.34 -31.68 0.05
CA CYS A 9 4.22 -31.88 -1.09
C CYS A 9 5.60 -31.30 -0.77
N VAL A 10 6.54 -32.22 -0.66
CA VAL A 10 7.98 -32.05 -0.41
C VAL A 10 8.66 -31.51 -1.68
N PHE A 11 9.51 -30.50 -1.52
CA PHE A 11 10.44 -30.04 -2.55
C PHE A 11 11.72 -30.87 -2.55
N PRO A 12 12.26 -31.30 -3.73
CA PRO A 12 13.66 -31.63 -3.83
C PRO A 12 14.45 -30.49 -4.47
N SER A 13 15.50 -30.10 -3.74
CA SER A 13 16.59 -29.22 -4.15
C SER A 13 17.65 -29.94 -4.99
N LYS A 14 18.36 -29.13 -5.81
CA LYS A 14 19.65 -29.35 -6.49
C LYS A 14 19.59 -30.05 -7.87
N PHE A 15 20.06 -29.37 -8.92
CA PHE A 15 21.44 -29.53 -9.41
C PHE A 15 21.79 -28.55 -10.55
N GLN A 16 23.10 -28.46 -10.79
CA GLN A 16 23.88 -27.41 -11.43
C GLN A 16 23.79 -27.31 -12.97
N SER A 17 24.20 -26.13 -13.45
CA SER A 17 24.63 -25.81 -14.80
C SER A 17 25.67 -26.77 -15.39
N LYS A 18 25.46 -27.23 -16.63
CA LYS A 18 26.39 -27.07 -17.77
C LYS A 18 25.82 -27.69 -19.07
N LYS A 19 25.67 -26.80 -20.08
CA LYS A 19 26.07 -26.91 -21.50
C LYS A 19 25.51 -28.04 -22.40
N ILE A 20 25.02 -27.59 -23.57
CA ILE A 20 25.15 -28.13 -24.95
C ILE A 20 23.83 -28.43 -25.69
N VAL A 21 23.53 -27.47 -26.59
CA VAL A 21 23.20 -27.63 -28.02
C VAL A 21 21.80 -28.09 -28.44
N ASN A 22 21.18 -27.19 -29.22
CA ASN A 22 20.16 -27.37 -30.26
C ASN A 22 19.19 -28.54 -30.08
N LYS A 23 17.97 -28.21 -29.63
CA LYS A 23 16.77 -28.89 -30.11
C LYS A 23 15.61 -27.91 -30.25
N ARG A 24 15.17 -27.79 -31.50
CA ARG A 24 13.92 -27.19 -32.00
C ARG A 24 12.87 -26.91 -30.93
N PHE A 25 12.66 -25.63 -30.63
CA PHE A 25 11.41 -25.19 -30.02
C PHE A 25 10.32 -25.14 -31.10
N ARG A 26 9.38 -26.09 -31.02
CA ARG A 26 8.07 -25.99 -31.66
C ARG A 26 7.36 -24.76 -31.08
N LYS A 27 7.24 -23.69 -31.86
CA LYS A 27 6.25 -22.64 -31.61
C LYS A 27 4.87 -23.28 -31.81
N SER A 28 4.09 -23.35 -30.74
CA SER A 28 2.64 -23.49 -30.84
C SER A 28 2.11 -22.24 -31.53
N LYS A 29 1.84 -22.34 -32.84
CA LYS A 29 1.03 -21.36 -33.55
C LYS A 29 -0.42 -21.68 -33.19
N ASN A 30 -1.08 -20.79 -32.45
CA ASN A 30 -2.53 -20.74 -32.43
C ASN A 30 -2.98 -20.47 -33.86
N HIS A 31 -3.51 -21.52 -34.49
CA HIS A 31 -4.14 -21.47 -35.80
C HIS A 31 -5.51 -20.82 -35.60
N ILE A 32 -5.57 -19.50 -35.75
CA ILE A 32 -6.84 -18.87 -36.09
C ILE A 32 -7.00 -19.14 -37.58
N GLU A 33 -7.78 -20.16 -37.91
CA GLU A 33 -8.26 -20.37 -39.27
C GLU A 33 -8.95 -19.09 -39.76
N ARG A 34 -8.26 -18.37 -40.65
CA ARG A 34 -8.96 -17.52 -41.62
C ARG A 34 -9.66 -18.47 -42.57
N SER A 35 -10.98 -18.53 -42.49
CA SER A 35 -11.80 -18.99 -43.60
C SER A 35 -11.64 -18.00 -44.76
N GLU A 36 -10.78 -18.35 -45.71
CA GLU A 36 -10.81 -17.73 -47.04
C GLU A 36 -12.07 -18.23 -47.75
N CYS A 37 -13.08 -17.36 -47.91
CA CYS A 37 -14.13 -17.58 -48.89
C CYS A 37 -13.54 -17.40 -50.29
N ARG A 38 -13.08 -18.49 -50.89
CA ARG A 38 -12.79 -18.56 -52.32
C ARG A 38 -14.12 -18.68 -53.07
N VAL A 39 -14.46 -17.66 -53.86
CA VAL A 39 -15.55 -17.77 -54.84
C VAL A 39 -14.97 -18.42 -56.08
N ASP A 40 -15.20 -19.72 -56.25
CA ASP A 40 -14.90 -20.42 -57.49
C ASP A 40 -15.89 -19.96 -58.57
N THR A 41 -15.45 -19.05 -59.42
CA THR A 41 -16.12 -18.82 -60.69
C THR A 41 -15.62 -19.81 -61.72
N ASN A 42 -16.59 -20.48 -62.37
CA ASN A 42 -16.59 -20.78 -63.81
C ASN A 42 -16.22 -22.21 -64.27
N VAL A 43 -17.19 -23.15 -64.23
CA VAL A 43 -17.33 -24.25 -65.24
C VAL A 43 -18.78 -24.79 -65.32
N GLN A 44 -19.82 -23.97 -65.55
CA GLN A 44 -21.18 -24.50 -65.83
C GLN A 44 -22.01 -23.65 -66.81
N ASN A 45 -21.38 -22.75 -67.55
CA ASN A 45 -22.11 -21.72 -68.27
C ASN A 45 -22.40 -22.02 -69.75
N VAL A 46 -22.00 -23.17 -70.32
CA VAL A 46 -22.17 -23.41 -71.78
C VAL A 46 -23.47 -24.16 -72.10
N ASP A 47 -23.89 -25.11 -71.26
CA ASP A 47 -25.08 -25.95 -71.50
C ASP A 47 -26.41 -25.26 -71.14
N PHE A 48 -26.37 -24.27 -70.25
CA PHE A 48 -27.56 -23.53 -69.82
C PHE A 48 -28.11 -22.63 -70.93
N TYR A 49 -27.23 -22.00 -71.72
CA TYR A 49 -27.68 -21.15 -72.84
C TYR A 49 -28.22 -21.98 -73.99
N LYS A 50 -27.67 -23.17 -74.25
CA LYS A 50 -28.12 -24.06 -75.34
C LYS A 50 -29.52 -24.63 -75.07
N SER A 51 -29.77 -25.09 -73.84
CA SER A 51 -31.09 -25.61 -73.44
C SER A 51 -32.16 -24.52 -73.41
N ARG A 52 -31.81 -23.30 -72.97
CA ARG A 52 -32.72 -22.14 -72.97
C ARG A 52 -33.07 -21.66 -74.38
N TYR A 53 -32.13 -21.75 -75.33
CA TYR A 53 -32.39 -21.39 -76.73
C TYR A 53 -33.35 -22.39 -77.39
N GLN A 54 -33.15 -23.70 -77.16
CA GLN A 54 -34.02 -24.75 -77.70
C GLN A 54 -35.46 -24.62 -77.17
N GLN A 55 -35.62 -24.37 -75.87
CA GLN A 55 -36.92 -24.20 -75.22
C GLN A 55 -37.63 -22.89 -75.62
N SER A 56 -36.88 -21.89 -76.04
CA SER A 56 -37.44 -20.65 -76.59
C SER A 56 -38.03 -20.84 -77.99
N ILE A 57 -37.43 -21.70 -78.82
CA ILE A 57 -37.91 -21.98 -80.19
C ILE A 57 -39.22 -22.78 -80.16
N ASP A 58 -39.31 -23.80 -79.30
CA ASP A 58 -40.55 -24.59 -79.15
C ASP A 58 -41.71 -23.75 -78.58
N SER A 59 -41.40 -22.67 -77.87
CA SER A 59 -42.41 -21.73 -77.38
C SER A 59 -42.97 -20.82 -78.48
N TYR A 60 -42.25 -20.58 -79.58
CA TYR A 60 -42.66 -19.64 -80.65
C TYR A 60 -43.80 -20.18 -81.54
N GLU A 61 -43.91 -21.51 -81.70
CA GLU A 61 -44.97 -22.15 -82.50
C GLU A 61 -46.36 -22.00 -81.86
N ASP A 62 -46.45 -21.92 -80.53
CA ASP A 62 -47.72 -21.69 -79.80
C ASP A 62 -48.27 -20.25 -79.94
N PHE A 63 -47.46 -19.29 -80.41
CA PHE A 63 -47.90 -17.89 -80.60
C PHE A 63 -48.84 -17.72 -81.80
N ASN A 64 -48.83 -18.65 -82.76
CA ASN A 64 -49.66 -18.58 -83.97
C ASN A 64 -51.15 -18.92 -83.71
N SER A 65 -51.50 -19.49 -82.55
CA SER A 65 -52.89 -19.84 -82.18
C SER A 65 -53.55 -18.87 -81.18
N MET A 66 -52.78 -17.98 -80.55
CA MET A 66 -53.32 -17.02 -79.59
C MET A 66 -53.98 -15.82 -80.28
N LYS A 67 -55.13 -15.38 -79.75
CA LYS A 67 -55.75 -14.12 -80.16
C LYS A 67 -54.76 -12.97 -79.88
N ALA A 68 -54.69 -12.01 -80.80
CA ALA A 68 -53.77 -10.87 -80.70
C ALA A 68 -53.89 -10.06 -79.39
N SER A 69 -55.05 -10.10 -78.72
CA SER A 69 -55.29 -9.48 -77.41
C SER A 69 -54.46 -10.11 -76.30
N ASP A 70 -54.42 -11.44 -76.24
CA ASP A 70 -53.80 -12.19 -75.14
C ASP A 70 -52.27 -12.16 -75.27
N LEU A 71 -51.78 -12.14 -76.52
CA LEU A 71 -50.38 -11.93 -76.83
C LEU A 71 -49.89 -10.58 -76.33
N LYS A 72 -50.68 -9.53 -76.59
CA LYS A 72 -50.38 -8.16 -76.15
C LYS A 72 -50.34 -8.06 -74.63
N GLN A 73 -51.24 -8.75 -73.93
CA GLN A 73 -51.25 -8.79 -72.46
C GLN A 73 -50.01 -9.50 -71.90
N ARG A 74 -49.63 -10.66 -72.44
CA ARG A 74 -48.45 -11.41 -71.99
C ARG A 74 -47.15 -10.66 -72.26
N ILE A 75 -47.05 -9.97 -73.40
CA ILE A 75 -45.91 -9.08 -73.69
C ILE A 75 -45.85 -7.94 -72.68
N ALA A 76 -47.00 -7.31 -72.35
CA ALA A 76 -47.06 -6.26 -71.34
C ALA A 76 -46.64 -6.77 -69.95
N GLU A 77 -47.07 -7.97 -69.55
CA GLU A 77 -46.67 -8.60 -68.29
C GLU A 77 -45.16 -8.95 -68.27
N MET A 78 -44.61 -9.53 -69.34
CA MET A 78 -43.17 -9.78 -69.43
C MET A 78 -42.34 -8.50 -69.32
N LEU A 79 -42.79 -7.41 -69.95
CA LEU A 79 -42.13 -6.11 -69.84
C LEU A 79 -42.20 -5.56 -68.42
N LYS A 80 -43.34 -5.72 -67.73
CA LYS A 80 -43.50 -5.35 -66.33
C LYS A 80 -42.55 -6.14 -65.43
N ILE A 81 -42.52 -7.48 -65.56
CA ILE A 81 -41.64 -8.37 -64.79
C ILE A 81 -40.18 -8.01 -65.05
N LYS A 82 -39.78 -7.79 -66.31
CA LYS A 82 -38.42 -7.36 -66.65
C LYS A 82 -38.06 -6.06 -65.94
N SER A 83 -38.97 -5.09 -65.91
CA SER A 83 -38.75 -3.82 -65.24
C SER A 83 -38.60 -3.98 -63.72
N THR A 84 -39.48 -4.77 -63.09
CA THR A 84 -39.44 -4.97 -61.63
C THR A 84 -38.19 -5.74 -61.20
N VAL A 85 -37.89 -6.86 -61.87
CA VAL A 85 -36.69 -7.66 -61.58
C VAL A 85 -35.41 -6.86 -61.84
N SER A 86 -35.37 -6.03 -62.90
CA SER A 86 -34.22 -5.15 -63.15
C SER A 86 -34.04 -4.10 -62.05
N SER A 87 -35.12 -3.58 -61.48
CA SER A 87 -35.06 -2.64 -60.36
C SER A 87 -34.55 -3.33 -59.10
N GLU A 88 -35.12 -4.48 -58.76
CA GLU A 88 -34.72 -5.27 -57.59
C GLU A 88 -33.25 -5.70 -57.66
N LEU A 89 -32.77 -6.15 -58.81
CA LEU A 89 -31.37 -6.50 -59.01
C LEU A 89 -30.45 -5.29 -58.83
N ARG A 90 -30.84 -4.11 -59.30
CA ARG A 90 -30.07 -2.87 -59.11
C ARG A 90 -30.02 -2.47 -57.64
N GLU A 91 -31.12 -2.62 -56.91
CA GLU A 91 -31.16 -2.37 -55.46
C GLU A 91 -30.31 -3.39 -54.67
N LEU A 92 -30.38 -4.68 -55.01
CA LEU A 92 -29.56 -5.71 -54.39
C LEU A 92 -28.07 -5.49 -54.65
N GLU A 93 -27.70 -5.10 -55.86
CA GLU A 93 -26.31 -4.76 -56.20
C GLU A 93 -25.82 -3.54 -55.43
N SER A 94 -26.66 -2.50 -55.27
CA SER A 94 -26.34 -1.34 -54.43
C SER A 94 -26.15 -1.72 -52.96
N LYS A 95 -27.04 -2.56 -52.40
CA LYS A 95 -26.92 -3.08 -51.03
C LYS A 95 -25.64 -3.91 -50.86
N ARG A 96 -25.31 -4.76 -51.83
CA ARG A 96 -24.07 -5.54 -51.84
C ARG A 96 -22.84 -4.65 -51.80
N GLN A 97 -22.78 -3.61 -52.64
CA GLN A 97 -21.66 -2.66 -52.67
C GLN A 97 -21.50 -1.91 -51.35
N LYS A 98 -22.61 -1.50 -50.73
CA LYS A 98 -22.58 -0.86 -49.40
C LYS A 98 -22.01 -1.79 -48.33
N LEU A 99 -22.50 -3.02 -48.24
CA LEU A 99 -21.99 -4.02 -47.29
C LEU A 99 -20.50 -4.32 -47.54
N GLN A 100 -20.06 -4.40 -48.80
CA GLN A 100 -18.65 -4.60 -49.14
C GLN A 100 -17.76 -3.44 -48.66
N SER A 101 -18.26 -2.21 -48.79
CA SER A 101 -17.59 -1.01 -48.28
C SER A 101 -17.51 -1.03 -46.75
N ASP A 102 -18.61 -1.35 -46.08
CA ASP A 102 -18.67 -1.44 -44.62
C ASP A 102 -17.72 -2.52 -44.09
N ILE A 103 -17.67 -3.69 -44.72
CA ILE A 103 -16.72 -4.77 -44.40
C ILE A 103 -15.28 -4.27 -44.52
N SER A 104 -14.96 -3.52 -45.57
CA SER A 104 -13.62 -2.97 -45.79
C SER A 104 -13.26 -1.96 -44.68
N SER A 105 -14.20 -1.09 -44.33
CA SER A 105 -14.05 -0.12 -43.23
C SER A 105 -13.83 -0.80 -41.87
N TYR A 106 -14.66 -1.80 -41.54
CA TYR A 106 -14.51 -2.55 -40.30
C TYR A 106 -13.19 -3.32 -40.23
N ASN A 107 -12.70 -3.87 -41.34
CA ASN A 107 -11.38 -4.51 -41.38
C ASN A 107 -10.25 -3.52 -41.09
N SER A 108 -10.29 -2.32 -41.69
CA SER A 108 -9.31 -1.27 -41.37
C SER A 108 -9.37 -0.87 -39.89
N LYS A 109 -10.58 -0.76 -39.31
CA LYS A 109 -10.73 -0.46 -37.87
C LYS A 109 -10.19 -1.56 -36.98
N ILE A 110 -10.40 -2.82 -37.36
CA ILE A 110 -9.85 -3.98 -36.63
C ILE A 110 -8.32 -3.93 -36.63
N ASP A 111 -7.69 -3.60 -37.76
CA ASP A 111 -6.23 -3.56 -37.84
C ASP A 111 -5.64 -2.37 -37.08
N GLU A 112 -6.30 -1.21 -37.09
CA GLU A 112 -5.96 -0.06 -36.23
C GLU A 112 -6.03 -0.44 -34.74
N LEU A 113 -7.12 -1.07 -34.30
CA LEU A 113 -7.30 -1.50 -32.91
C LEU A 113 -6.28 -2.55 -32.48
N LYS A 114 -5.91 -3.48 -33.37
CA LYS A 114 -4.83 -4.45 -33.10
C LYS A 114 -3.48 -3.77 -32.92
N GLN A 115 -3.18 -2.78 -33.75
CA GLN A 115 -1.93 -2.03 -33.63
C GLN A 115 -1.89 -1.24 -32.32
N GLU A 116 -2.99 -0.59 -31.96
CA GLU A 116 -3.09 0.16 -30.70
C GLU A 116 -2.97 -0.76 -29.48
N LEU A 117 -3.63 -1.92 -29.49
CA LEU A 117 -3.49 -2.93 -28.43
C LEU A 117 -2.04 -3.40 -28.28
N SER A 118 -1.35 -3.65 -29.40
CA SER A 118 0.06 -4.02 -29.39
C SER A 118 0.94 -2.93 -28.76
N ARG A 119 0.69 -1.66 -29.12
CA ARG A 119 1.38 -0.51 -28.54
C ARG A 119 1.16 -0.43 -27.03
N GLN A 120 -0.09 -0.47 -26.58
CA GLN A 120 -0.42 -0.42 -25.15
C GLN A 120 0.20 -1.58 -24.37
N GLN A 121 0.23 -2.78 -24.93
CA GLN A 121 0.88 -3.94 -24.29
C GLN A 121 2.39 -3.71 -24.09
N THR A 122 3.07 -3.12 -25.08
CA THR A 122 4.50 -2.81 -24.98
C THR A 122 4.79 -1.70 -23.96
N GLU A 123 3.95 -0.66 -23.91
CA GLU A 123 4.04 0.40 -22.89
C GLU A 123 3.81 -0.14 -21.48
N LEU A 124 2.81 -0.99 -21.28
CA LEU A 124 2.53 -1.62 -19.99
C LEU A 124 3.72 -2.47 -19.54
N ASN A 125 4.29 -3.27 -20.43
CA ASN A 125 5.47 -4.09 -20.11
C ASN A 125 6.67 -3.22 -19.70
N ARG A 126 6.90 -2.11 -20.41
CA ARG A 126 7.96 -1.16 -20.05
C ARG A 126 7.72 -0.53 -18.68
N LEU A 127 6.49 -0.11 -18.40
CA LEU A 127 6.13 0.50 -17.11
C LEU A 127 6.29 -0.49 -15.96
N LYS A 128 5.87 -1.75 -16.15
CA LYS A 128 6.04 -2.82 -15.16
C LYS A 128 7.50 -2.99 -14.76
N ILE A 129 8.41 -3.07 -15.74
CA ILE A 129 9.86 -3.18 -15.49
C ILE A 129 10.37 -1.94 -14.75
N SER A 130 9.94 -0.74 -15.14
CA SER A 130 10.36 0.50 -14.50
C SER A 130 9.94 0.58 -13.03
N VAL A 131 8.73 0.12 -12.70
CA VAL A 131 8.23 0.10 -11.32
C VAL A 131 9.03 -0.89 -10.47
N GLU A 132 9.29 -2.08 -11.00
CA GLU A 132 10.09 -3.10 -10.30
C GLU A 132 11.51 -2.59 -10.01
N GLN A 133 12.15 -1.94 -10.98
CA GLN A 133 13.46 -1.31 -10.81
C GLN A 133 13.43 -0.20 -9.75
N ALA A 134 12.41 0.67 -9.77
CA ALA A 134 12.26 1.74 -8.79
C ALA A 134 12.07 1.20 -7.38
N GLN A 135 11.30 0.12 -7.20
CA GLN A 135 11.10 -0.52 -5.90
C GLN A 135 12.39 -1.12 -5.35
N VAL A 136 13.18 -1.80 -6.19
CA VAL A 136 14.47 -2.35 -5.79
C VAL A 136 15.44 -1.23 -5.40
N ALA A 137 15.55 -0.19 -6.22
CA ALA A 137 16.40 0.96 -5.93
C ALA A 137 16.01 1.67 -4.62
N GLN A 138 14.71 1.82 -4.36
CA GLN A 138 14.22 2.39 -3.10
C GLN A 138 14.63 1.53 -1.90
N ARG A 139 14.42 0.21 -1.99
CA ARG A 139 14.79 -0.73 -0.91
C ARG A 139 16.29 -0.69 -0.62
N GLU A 140 17.11 -0.67 -1.66
CA GLU A 140 18.57 -0.57 -1.52
C GLU A 140 18.98 0.77 -0.90
N ALA A 141 18.36 1.87 -1.31
CA ALA A 141 18.65 3.20 -0.75
C ALA A 141 18.33 3.28 0.75
N VAL A 142 17.22 2.68 1.20
CA VAL A 142 16.86 2.62 2.63
C VAL A 142 17.87 1.75 3.40
N LEU A 143 18.22 0.58 2.86
CA LEU A 143 19.18 -0.32 3.53
C LEU A 143 20.60 0.23 3.58
N ARG A 144 21.01 1.03 2.59
CA ARG A 144 22.37 1.58 2.51
C ARG A 144 22.60 2.84 3.36
N ASN A 145 21.56 3.63 3.67
CA ASN A 145 21.73 5.01 4.16
C ASN A 145 21.39 5.28 5.63
N THR A 146 21.03 4.27 6.43
CA THR A 146 20.72 4.51 7.85
C THR A 146 21.37 3.48 8.75
N PRO A 147 22.55 3.76 9.32
CA PRO A 147 22.92 3.10 10.56
C PRO A 147 21.89 3.48 11.63
N GLU A 148 21.34 2.50 12.34
CA GLU A 148 20.49 2.75 13.51
C GLU A 148 21.34 3.38 14.63
N LEU A 149 21.40 4.71 14.62
CA LEU A 149 22.05 5.50 15.66
C LEU A 149 21.09 5.66 16.84
N ALA A 150 20.98 4.62 17.66
CA ALA A 150 20.36 4.74 18.97
C ALA A 150 21.36 5.37 19.96
N LEU A 151 20.84 6.07 20.98
CA LEU A 151 21.67 6.49 22.11
C LEU A 151 22.23 5.23 22.80
N PRO A 152 23.46 5.28 23.34
CA PRO A 152 23.98 4.20 24.17
C PRO A 152 22.99 3.87 25.29
N ASN A 153 22.78 2.58 25.54
CA ASN A 153 21.91 2.12 26.62
C ASN A 153 22.37 2.71 27.95
N ALA A 154 21.41 3.29 28.69
CA ALA A 154 21.69 3.79 30.03
C ALA A 154 22.07 2.62 30.95
N LEU A 155 23.20 2.77 31.61
CA LEU A 155 23.70 1.84 32.62
C LEU A 155 23.13 2.25 33.98
N TYR A 156 22.29 1.40 34.58
CA TYR A 156 21.74 1.60 35.91
C TYR A 156 22.20 0.49 36.87
N PRO A 157 22.52 0.84 38.13
CA PRO A 157 22.82 -0.14 39.15
C PRO A 157 21.54 -0.84 39.65
N ASN A 158 21.64 -2.12 40.00
CA ASN A 158 20.52 -2.93 40.51
C ASN A 158 20.55 -3.13 42.04
N SER A 159 21.50 -2.51 42.73
CA SER A 159 21.70 -2.67 44.18
C SER A 159 21.86 -1.32 44.86
N LEU A 160 21.45 -1.22 46.12
CA LEU A 160 21.63 0.00 46.91
C LEU A 160 23.12 0.34 47.10
N PRO A 161 23.49 1.62 47.23
CA PRO A 161 24.86 2.02 47.53
C PRO A 161 25.31 1.46 48.88
N LYS A 162 26.58 1.09 48.95
CA LYS A 162 27.22 0.76 50.23
C LYS A 162 27.29 2.02 51.06
N ILE A 163 26.95 1.92 52.35
CA ILE A 163 27.06 3.04 53.27
C ILE A 163 28.54 3.20 53.62
N TYR A 164 29.15 4.28 53.14
CA TYR A 164 30.52 4.65 53.48
C TYR A 164 30.53 5.66 54.64
N LYS A 165 31.56 5.59 55.47
CA LYS A 165 31.80 6.61 56.49
C LYS A 165 32.20 7.92 55.79
N PRO A 166 31.81 9.09 56.34
CA PRO A 166 32.23 10.37 55.77
C PRO A 166 33.77 10.44 55.71
N PRO A 167 34.34 10.95 54.60
CA PRO A 167 35.79 11.05 54.44
C PRO A 167 36.39 11.98 55.51
N SER A 168 37.66 11.76 55.87
CA SER A 168 38.36 12.63 56.80
C SER A 168 38.58 14.02 56.18
N SER A 169 38.74 15.06 57.01
CA SER A 169 38.94 16.45 56.52
C SER A 169 40.14 16.59 55.58
N LYS A 170 41.17 15.72 55.72
CA LYS A 170 42.34 15.70 54.83
C LYS A 170 42.04 15.07 53.46
N ASP A 171 41.17 14.07 53.44
CA ASP A 171 40.77 13.37 52.21
C ASP A 171 39.79 14.22 51.40
N PHE A 172 38.92 14.97 52.08
CA PHE A 172 37.99 15.92 51.43
C PHE A 172 38.73 16.95 50.57
N LEU A 173 39.86 17.49 51.07
CA LEU A 173 40.66 18.48 50.33
C LEU A 173 41.31 17.92 49.06
N ARG A 174 41.47 16.59 48.94
CA ARG A 174 42.02 15.91 47.76
C ARG A 174 40.96 15.27 46.89
N CYS A 175 39.70 15.40 47.27
CA CYS A 175 38.57 14.76 46.66
C CYS A 175 38.13 15.55 45.42
N LYS A 176 38.17 14.91 44.25
CA LYS A 176 37.62 15.45 43.00
C LYS A 176 36.49 14.54 42.54
N LEU A 177 35.62 15.06 41.68
CA LEU A 177 34.57 14.26 41.06
C LEU A 177 35.16 13.00 40.39
N SER A 178 36.31 13.13 39.71
CA SER A 178 36.98 12.01 39.05
C SER A 178 37.58 10.95 39.98
N THR A 179 37.82 11.26 41.27
CA THR A 179 38.55 10.37 42.18
C THR A 179 37.69 9.82 43.32
N CYS A 180 36.68 10.56 43.76
CA CYS A 180 35.81 10.14 44.86
C CYS A 180 34.42 9.70 44.42
N PHE A 181 34.00 10.06 43.20
CA PHE A 181 32.68 9.72 42.72
C PHE A 181 32.73 8.43 41.91
N ASP A 182 31.86 7.48 42.28
CA ASP A 182 31.79 6.18 41.62
C ASP A 182 30.96 6.27 40.32
N HIS A 183 31.63 6.57 39.22
CA HIS A 183 31.02 6.62 37.90
C HIS A 183 30.64 5.23 37.36
N SER A 184 31.08 4.13 37.98
CA SER A 184 30.68 2.78 37.54
C SER A 184 29.21 2.50 37.85
N ARG A 185 28.72 3.04 38.97
CA ARG A 185 27.30 3.05 39.32
C ARG A 185 26.54 4.21 38.67
N CYS A 186 27.24 5.33 38.46
CA CYS A 186 26.65 6.59 38.08
C CYS A 186 27.33 7.19 36.86
N SER A 187 27.08 6.56 35.71
CA SER A 187 27.59 7.03 34.43
C SER A 187 27.00 8.39 34.08
N ILE A 188 27.86 9.26 33.54
CA ILE A 188 27.49 10.58 33.02
C ILE A 188 26.51 10.44 31.83
N THR A 189 26.58 9.32 31.09
CA THR A 189 25.71 9.06 29.93
C THR A 189 24.31 8.56 30.31
N SER A 190 24.08 8.15 31.56
CA SER A 190 22.83 7.52 32.01
C SER A 190 21.80 8.49 32.61
N SER A 191 21.88 9.78 32.31
CA SER A 191 20.94 10.80 32.81
C SER A 191 20.91 10.97 34.35
N PHE A 192 21.90 10.45 35.08
CA PHE A 192 22.15 10.76 36.50
C PHE A 192 20.90 10.83 37.42
N PRO A 193 20.20 9.70 37.63
CA PRO A 193 18.94 9.68 38.36
C PRO A 193 19.10 10.08 39.84
N VAL A 194 18.11 10.80 40.36
CA VAL A 194 18.08 11.36 41.71
C VAL A 194 16.89 10.78 42.47
N TYR A 195 17.12 10.29 43.68
CA TYR A 195 16.07 9.83 44.58
C TYR A 195 15.83 10.87 45.68
N LEU A 196 14.58 11.31 45.79
CA LEU A 196 14.15 12.22 46.85
C LEU A 196 13.50 11.41 47.97
N TYR A 197 14.03 11.53 49.18
CA TYR A 197 13.38 10.97 50.35
C TYR A 197 12.08 11.71 50.67
N ASP A 198 11.03 10.96 51.00
CA ASP A 198 9.74 11.56 51.30
C ASP A 198 9.81 12.31 52.64
N PRO A 199 9.62 13.65 52.67
CA PRO A 199 9.65 14.43 53.90
C PRO A 199 8.54 14.04 54.88
N ASP A 200 7.49 13.32 54.44
CA ASP A 200 6.45 12.77 55.32
C ASP A 200 6.95 11.61 56.20
N THR A 201 7.95 10.87 55.73
CA THR A 201 8.42 9.64 56.39
C THR A 201 9.82 9.76 56.97
N THR A 202 10.60 10.72 56.49
CA THR A 202 12.00 10.90 56.86
C THR A 202 12.22 12.30 57.44
N PHE A 203 12.18 12.38 58.76
CA PHE A 203 12.46 13.60 59.50
C PHE A 203 13.92 13.64 59.91
N VAL A 204 14.63 14.71 59.55
CA VAL A 204 16.03 14.94 59.93
C VAL A 204 16.15 15.66 61.28
N ASN A 205 15.09 16.38 61.67
CA ASN A 205 15.02 17.12 62.93
C ASN A 205 14.44 16.23 64.05
N ASN A 206 14.59 16.67 65.31
CA ASN A 206 14.04 15.99 66.49
C ASN A 206 12.54 15.68 66.32
N ASN A 207 12.04 14.59 66.94
CA ASN A 207 10.63 14.23 66.93
C ASN A 207 9.73 15.43 67.32
N GLY A 208 8.75 15.80 66.49
CA GLY A 208 7.78 16.89 66.75
C GLY A 208 8.03 18.20 66.00
N TYR A 209 8.93 18.19 65.02
CA TYR A 209 9.25 19.33 64.15
C TYR A 209 8.80 19.03 62.72
N GLU A 210 7.77 19.72 62.24
CA GLU A 210 7.26 19.56 60.87
C GLU A 210 7.90 20.60 59.94
N ILE A 211 8.38 20.15 58.77
CA ILE A 211 8.84 21.04 57.71
C ILE A 211 7.63 21.80 57.17
N ASP A 212 7.77 23.11 56.98
CA ASP A 212 6.70 23.98 56.44
C ASP A 212 5.98 23.33 55.24
N GLY A 213 4.64 23.24 55.34
CA GLY A 213 3.78 22.62 54.35
C GLY A 213 3.88 23.28 52.98
N PHE A 214 4.21 24.58 52.93
CA PHE A 214 4.47 25.29 51.68
C PHE A 214 5.77 24.81 50.99
N LEU A 215 6.86 24.63 51.74
CA LEU A 215 8.11 24.11 51.19
C LEU A 215 7.95 22.68 50.67
N LYS A 216 7.26 21.85 51.43
CA LYS A 216 6.97 20.45 51.07
C LYS A 216 6.18 20.34 49.77
N THR A 217 5.13 21.14 49.61
CA THR A 217 4.29 21.14 48.40
C THR A 217 5.04 21.71 47.20
N THR A 218 5.74 22.84 47.37
CA THR A 218 6.51 23.49 46.31
C THR A 218 7.62 22.59 45.77
N ILE A 219 8.36 21.91 46.66
CA ILE A 219 9.47 21.03 46.25
C ILE A 219 8.95 19.75 45.61
N LYS A 220 7.88 19.13 46.16
CA LYS A 220 7.26 17.96 45.52
C LYS A 220 6.72 18.30 44.12
N GLN A 221 6.10 19.46 43.95
CA GLN A 221 5.62 19.92 42.65
C GLN A 221 6.79 20.18 41.69
N THR A 222 7.82 20.92 42.12
CA THR A 222 8.95 21.28 41.26
C THR A 222 9.79 20.06 40.86
N LEU A 223 10.12 19.19 41.81
CA LEU A 223 10.92 17.99 41.55
C LEU A 223 10.12 16.89 40.83
N GLY A 224 8.80 16.85 40.99
CA GLY A 224 7.93 15.87 40.34
C GLY A 224 7.95 15.93 38.81
N TYR A 225 8.28 17.09 38.21
CA TYR A 225 8.40 17.26 36.76
C TYR A 225 9.81 17.01 36.21
N ASN A 226 10.81 16.76 37.06
CA ASN A 226 12.19 16.57 36.61
C ASN A 226 12.41 15.15 36.08
N ALA A 227 12.90 15.04 34.84
CA ALA A 227 13.18 13.75 34.18
C ALA A 227 14.28 12.92 34.87
N HIS A 228 15.07 13.57 35.73
CA HIS A 228 16.11 12.92 36.53
C HIS A 228 15.56 12.29 37.83
N LEU A 229 14.33 12.59 38.24
CA LEU A 229 13.77 12.05 39.48
C LEU A 229 13.37 10.57 39.31
N THR A 230 13.88 9.69 40.16
CA THR A 230 13.51 8.28 40.22
C THR A 230 12.73 7.96 41.50
N LYS A 231 11.78 7.04 41.38
CA LYS A 231 11.09 6.42 42.52
C LYS A 231 11.82 5.20 43.07
N ASP A 232 12.71 4.61 42.29
CA ASP A 232 13.51 3.46 42.71
C ASP A 232 14.86 3.93 43.27
N PRO A 233 15.14 3.72 44.58
CA PRO A 233 16.41 4.09 45.19
C PRO A 233 17.59 3.24 44.70
N LYS A 234 17.35 2.08 44.06
CA LYS A 234 18.43 1.20 43.57
C LYS A 234 19.16 1.80 42.39
N ILE A 235 18.40 2.42 41.47
CA ILE A 235 18.97 3.03 40.26
C ILE A 235 19.51 4.44 40.52
N ALA A 236 19.24 5.01 41.69
CA ALA A 236 19.58 6.38 42.04
C ALA A 236 21.08 6.59 42.24
N CYS A 237 21.54 7.75 41.80
CA CYS A 237 22.92 8.22 41.92
C CYS A 237 23.11 9.24 43.03
N VAL A 238 22.13 10.13 43.18
CA VAL A 238 22.11 11.12 44.25
C VAL A 238 20.87 10.92 45.08
N PHE A 239 21.06 11.03 46.38
CA PHE A 239 20.01 10.97 47.36
C PHE A 239 19.82 12.37 47.92
N LEU A 240 18.62 12.91 47.78
CA LEU A 240 18.26 14.22 48.31
C LEU A 240 17.39 14.03 49.54
N VAL A 241 17.76 14.75 50.59
CA VAL A 241 17.01 14.85 51.84
C VAL A 241 16.71 16.33 52.06
N LEU A 242 15.48 16.63 52.42
CA LEU A 242 15.06 17.99 52.74
C LEU A 242 15.37 18.29 54.20
N VAL A 243 16.24 19.29 54.40
CA VAL A 243 16.56 19.83 55.73
C VAL A 243 16.06 21.28 55.72
N GLY A 244 15.10 21.59 56.58
CA GLY A 244 14.48 22.90 56.66
C GLY A 244 14.27 23.37 58.08
N GLU A 245 14.05 24.67 58.23
CA GLU A 245 13.51 25.24 59.46
C GLU A 245 12.15 24.59 59.69
N ALA A 246 12.03 23.92 60.83
CA ALA A 246 10.80 23.30 61.25
C ALA A 246 10.29 24.09 62.44
N LEU A 247 9.04 24.52 62.35
CA LEU A 247 8.37 25.13 63.50
C LEU A 247 7.93 24.02 64.43
N SER A 248 7.99 24.26 65.73
CA SER A 248 7.42 23.31 66.68
C SER A 248 5.91 23.24 66.45
N GLU A 249 5.30 22.05 66.55
CA GLU A 249 3.83 21.89 66.42
C GLU A 249 3.05 22.86 67.34
N GLN A 250 3.64 23.24 68.47
CA GLN A 250 3.08 24.18 69.43
C GLN A 250 3.04 25.63 68.91
N GLU A 251 4.01 26.05 68.09
CA GLU A 251 4.05 27.38 67.48
C GLU A 251 3.11 27.50 66.28
N VAL A 252 2.97 26.43 65.49
CA VAL A 252 2.00 26.37 64.38
C VAL A 252 0.57 26.51 64.91
N LEU A 253 0.25 25.82 66.02
CA LEU A 253 -1.06 25.93 66.69
C LEU A 253 -1.29 27.29 67.38
N ARG A 254 -0.23 28.01 67.77
CA ARG A 254 -0.33 29.38 68.28
C ARG A 254 -0.58 30.37 67.15
N ASN A 255 0.16 30.30 66.05
CA ASN A 255 -0.01 31.20 64.92
C ASN A 255 -1.38 31.07 64.24
N ASN A 256 -1.92 29.85 64.13
CA ASN A 256 -3.28 29.64 63.61
C ASN A 256 -4.39 30.21 64.53
N ARG A 257 -4.14 30.33 65.84
CA ARG A 257 -5.08 30.99 66.77
C ARG A 257 -5.07 32.52 66.64
N TYR A 258 -3.93 33.12 66.32
CA TYR A 258 -3.84 34.56 66.08
C TYR A 258 -4.38 34.97 64.70
N ALA A 259 -4.28 34.11 63.67
CA ALA A 259 -4.91 34.36 62.37
C ALA A 259 -6.46 34.37 62.44
N ASN A 260 -7.06 33.55 63.30
CA ASN A 260 -8.52 33.45 63.45
C ASN A 260 -9.15 34.53 64.35
N THR A 261 -8.37 35.45 64.93
CA THR A 261 -8.87 36.49 65.83
C THR A 261 -8.82 37.90 65.25
N VAL A 262 -8.25 38.08 64.05
CA VAL A 262 -8.17 39.37 63.36
C VAL A 262 -9.06 39.35 62.11
N ASP A 263 -10.37 39.11 62.28
CA ASP A 263 -11.33 39.44 61.21
C ASP A 263 -12.80 39.50 61.66
N ILE A 264 -13.14 40.31 62.67
CA ILE A 264 -14.51 40.84 62.81
C ILE A 264 -14.44 42.22 63.47
N LYS A 265 -14.42 43.27 62.64
CA LYS A 265 -15.12 44.54 62.86
C LYS A 265 -14.72 45.51 61.74
N PHE A 266 -15.49 45.51 60.65
CA PHE A 266 -15.97 46.72 59.96
C PHE A 266 -16.96 46.26 58.90
N LEU A 267 -18.26 46.33 59.24
CA LEU A 267 -19.38 46.53 58.34
C LEU A 267 -20.63 46.79 59.20
N THR A 268 -20.84 48.06 59.50
CA THR A 268 -22.17 48.68 59.68
C THR A 268 -22.02 50.17 59.40
#